data_AF-A0A3C1PBI5-F1
#
_entry.id   AF-A0A3C1PBI5-F1
#
_cell.length_a   1.000
_cell.length_b   1.000
_cell.length_c   1.000
_cell.angle_alpha   90.00
_cell.angle_beta   90.00
_cell.angle_gamma   90.00
#
_symmetry.space_group_name_H-M   'P 1'
#
loop_
_entity.id
_entity.type
_entity.pdbx_description
1 polymer ?
#
loop_
_entity_poly.entity_id
_entity_poly.type
_entity_poly.pdbx_seq_one_letter_code
_entity_poly.pdbx_strand_id
1 'polypeptide(L)'
;MIQEFSPDVLVSDIGMPDTDAYIFMDEVRKISSIPVIALTACPEEINDSLTPDNKFQVHLAKPIAADELVACVATLTNRIRN
;
A
#
# COMPACT_ATOMS: atom_id res chain seq x y z
N MET A 1 -12.88 -11.56 0.01
CA MET A 1 -12.21 -10.60 0.93
C MET A 1 -12.36 -9.14 0.48
N ILE A 2 -11.61 -8.59 -0.50
CA ILE A 2 -11.75 -7.16 -0.89
C ILE A 2 -13.10 -6.83 -1.57
N GLN A 3 -13.71 -7.80 -2.26
CA GLN A 3 -15.05 -7.59 -2.85
C GLN A 3 -16.18 -7.74 -1.83
N GLU A 4 -15.94 -8.46 -0.73
CA GLU A 4 -16.96 -8.72 0.31
C GLU A 4 -16.86 -7.70 1.45
N PHE A 5 -15.65 -7.22 1.72
CA PHE A 5 -15.33 -6.17 2.66
C PHE A 5 -14.69 -5.06 1.83
N SER A 6 -15.34 -3.89 1.73
CA SER A 6 -14.87 -2.74 0.96
C SER A 6 -14.02 -1.81 1.83
N PRO A 7 -12.71 -2.05 1.99
CA PRO A 7 -11.87 -1.21 2.83
C PRO A 7 -11.67 0.18 2.21
N ASP A 8 -11.43 1.17 3.06
CA ASP A 8 -11.04 2.51 2.63
C ASP A 8 -9.57 2.58 2.17
N VAL A 9 -8.69 1.78 2.77
CA VAL A 9 -7.24 1.69 2.49
C VAL A 9 -6.79 0.24 2.65
N LEU A 10 -5.88 -0.21 1.78
CA LEU A 10 -5.15 -1.47 1.93
C LEU A 10 -3.72 -1.20 2.42
N VAL A 11 -3.23 -2.00 3.36
CA VAL A 11 -1.83 -2.01 3.78
C VAL A 11 -1.27 -3.38 3.44
N SER A 12 -0.21 -3.44 2.63
CA SER A 12 0.37 -4.70 2.16
C SER A 12 1.88 -4.73 2.35
N ASP A 13 2.41 -5.88 2.76
CA ASP A 13 3.84 -6.15 2.74
C ASP A 13 4.30 -6.44 1.31
N ILE A 14 5.49 -5.96 0.92
CA ILE A 14 6.12 -6.27 -0.37
C ILE A 14 7.03 -7.49 -0.24
N GLY A 15 7.73 -7.62 0.89
CA GLY A 15 8.72 -8.68 1.14
C GLY A 15 8.08 -10.02 1.52
N MET A 16 7.05 -10.46 0.79
CA MET A 16 6.37 -11.73 1.06
C MET A 16 7.11 -12.90 0.39
N PRO A 17 7.49 -13.95 1.13
CA PRO A 17 8.28 -15.06 0.58
C PRO A 17 7.51 -15.90 -0.45
N ASP A 18 6.19 -15.95 -0.34
CA ASP A 18 5.34 -16.86 -1.13
C ASP A 18 4.53 -16.14 -2.23
N THR A 19 4.50 -14.81 -2.25
CA THR A 19 3.65 -14.03 -3.17
C THR A 19 4.37 -12.77 -3.60
N ASP A 20 4.52 -12.61 -4.91
CA ASP A 20 4.98 -11.36 -5.48
C ASP A 20 3.89 -10.30 -5.30
N ALA A 21 4.16 -9.31 -4.44
CA ALA A 21 3.21 -8.25 -4.12
C ALA A 21 2.76 -7.46 -5.35
N TYR A 22 3.58 -7.41 -6.42
CA TYR A 22 3.20 -6.76 -7.66
C TYR A 22 2.15 -7.55 -8.43
N ILE A 23 2.29 -8.88 -8.50
CA ILE A 23 1.28 -9.76 -9.11
C ILE A 23 -0.02 -9.69 -8.32
N PHE A 24 0.06 -9.71 -6.98
CA PHE A 24 -1.11 -9.52 -6.14
C PHE A 24 -1.80 -8.17 -6.43
N MET A 25 -1.02 -7.09 -6.53
CA MET A 25 -1.56 -5.77 -6.83
C MET A 25 -2.20 -5.67 -8.22
N ASP A 26 -1.71 -6.41 -9.22
CA ASP A 26 -2.37 -6.49 -10.53
C ASP A 26 -3.79 -7.05 -10.42
N GLU A 27 -3.98 -8.09 -9.61
CA GLU A 27 -5.32 -8.64 -9.35
C GLU A 27 -6.19 -7.65 -8.56
N VAL A 28 -5.64 -6.98 -7.56
CA VAL A 28 -6.36 -5.95 -6.80
C VAL A 28 -6.82 -4.82 -7.71
N ARG A 29 -5.97 -4.33 -8.63
CA ARG A 29 -6.29 -3.21 -9.53
C ARG A 29 -7.35 -3.54 -10.57
N LYS A 30 -7.53 -4.82 -10.92
CA LYS A 30 -8.65 -5.27 -11.77
C LYS A 30 -10.01 -5.11 -11.10
N ILE A 31 -10.06 -5.13 -9.77
CA ILE A 31 -11.32 -5.16 -9.01
C ILE A 31 -11.53 -3.94 -8.12
N SER A 32 -10.49 -3.14 -7.85
CA SER A 32 -10.55 -2.03 -6.91
C SER A 32 -9.47 -0.96 -7.16
N SER A 33 -9.86 0.30 -7.01
CA SER A 33 -8.98 1.47 -7.06
C SER A 33 -8.62 2.00 -5.66
N ILE A 34 -8.85 1.22 -4.60
CA ILE A 34 -8.53 1.65 -3.23
C ILE A 34 -7.05 2.06 -3.09
N PRO A 35 -6.75 3.11 -2.31
CA PRO A 35 -5.39 3.49 -2.01
C PRO A 35 -4.66 2.37 -1.26
N VAL A 36 -3.40 2.14 -1.62
CA VAL A 36 -2.58 1.08 -1.02
C VAL A 36 -1.29 1.66 -0.45
N ILE A 37 -1.00 1.30 0.79
CA ILE A 37 0.29 1.54 1.45
C ILE A 37 1.11 0.25 1.36
N ALA A 38 2.27 0.34 0.72
CA ALA A 38 3.24 -0.75 0.64
C ALA A 38 4.21 -0.68 1.82
N LEU A 39 4.46 -1.79 2.48
CA LEU A 39 5.47 -1.92 3.53
C LEU A 39 6.64 -2.75 2.96
N THR A 40 7.87 -2.25 3.03
CA THR A 40 9.05 -3.02 2.58
C THR A 40 10.14 -3.03 3.64
N ALA A 41 10.88 -4.13 3.72
CA ALA A 41 12.11 -4.22 4.51
C ALA A 41 13.34 -3.67 3.77
N CYS A 42 13.23 -3.41 2.47
CA CYS A 42 14.30 -2.92 1.62
C CYS A 42 13.90 -1.56 1.02
N PRO A 43 14.41 -0.44 1.57
CA PRO A 43 14.11 0.90 1.05
C PRO A 43 14.54 1.09 -0.41
N GLU A 44 15.49 0.28 -0.89
CA GLU A 44 15.97 0.33 -2.28
C GLU A 44 14.91 -0.17 -3.27
N GLU A 45 13.96 -1.00 -2.82
CA GLU A 45 12.78 -1.42 -3.58
C GLU A 45 11.74 -0.29 -3.69
N ILE A 46 11.81 0.74 -2.84
CA ILE A 46 10.91 1.92 -2.86
C ILE A 46 11.18 2.84 -4.05
N ASN A 47 12.32 2.67 -4.75
CA ASN A 47 12.61 3.43 -5.97
C ASN A 47 11.66 3.15 -7.15
N ASP A 48 10.65 2.30 -6.93
CA ASP A 48 9.55 2.00 -7.84
C ASP A 48 8.55 3.14 -8.09
N SER A 49 8.93 4.38 -7.77
CA SER A 49 8.48 5.59 -8.47
C SER A 49 8.55 5.50 -10.01
N LEU A 50 9.23 4.47 -10.53
CA LEU A 50 9.35 4.12 -11.95
C LEU A 50 8.29 3.13 -12.45
N THR A 51 7.40 2.58 -11.60
CA THR A 51 6.29 1.78 -12.11
C THR A 51 5.25 2.68 -12.76
N PRO A 52 4.98 2.53 -14.07
CA PRO A 52 4.10 3.45 -14.82
C PRO A 52 2.65 3.46 -14.34
N ASP A 53 2.25 2.49 -13.51
CA ASP A 53 0.85 2.27 -13.12
C ASP A 53 0.49 2.78 -11.72
N ASN A 54 1.44 3.38 -10.97
CA ASN A 54 1.20 3.91 -9.61
C ASN A 54 0.41 2.94 -8.71
N LYS A 55 0.81 1.65 -8.71
CA LYS A 55 0.06 0.57 -8.06
C LYS A 55 -0.02 0.76 -6.55
N PHE A 56 0.96 1.43 -5.95
CA PHE A 56 0.99 1.80 -4.54
C PHE A 56 0.98 3.32 -4.40
N GLN A 57 0.18 3.83 -3.47
CA GLN A 57 0.05 5.27 -3.25
C GLN A 57 1.11 5.81 -2.30
N VAL A 58 1.57 4.97 -1.35
CA VAL A 58 2.60 5.28 -0.36
C VAL A 58 3.46 4.04 -0.16
N HIS A 59 4.76 4.23 0.00
CA HIS A 59 5.71 3.19 0.39
C HIS A 59 6.33 3.56 1.74
N LEU A 60 6.32 2.63 2.69
CA LEU A 60 6.90 2.80 4.02
C LEU A 60 7.97 1.74 4.26
N ALA A 61 9.17 2.19 4.61
CA ALA A 61 10.29 1.31 4.94
C ALA A 61 10.21 0.83 6.39
N LYS A 62 10.46 -0.46 6.62
CA LYS A 62 10.60 -1.02 7.96
C LYS A 62 11.98 -0.71 8.54
N PRO A 63 12.08 -0.45 9.87
CA PRO A 63 10.97 -0.38 10.84
C PRO A 63 10.15 0.91 10.70
N ILE A 64 8.82 0.80 10.84
CA ILE A 64 7.87 1.92 10.67
C ILE A 64 7.34 2.30 12.04
N ALA A 65 7.26 3.60 12.31
CA ALA A 65 6.66 4.11 13.53
C ALA A 65 5.11 4.06 13.43
N ALA A 66 4.42 3.72 14.53
CA ALA A 66 2.97 3.53 14.49
C ALA A 66 2.20 4.82 14.13
N ASP A 67 2.69 5.96 14.60
CA ASP A 67 2.20 7.30 14.28
C ASP A 67 2.36 7.64 12.79
N GLU A 68 3.46 7.24 12.17
CA GLU A 68 3.69 7.40 10.72
C GLU A 68 2.66 6.62 9.90
N LEU A 69 2.40 5.36 10.26
CA LEU A 69 1.39 4.53 9.58
C LEU A 69 -0.02 5.12 9.77
N VAL A 70 -0.35 5.53 10.99
CA VAL A 70 -1.66 6.16 11.29
C VAL A 70 -1.84 7.45 10.49
N ALA A 71 -0.81 8.30 10.40
CA ALA A 71 -0.85 9.53 9.62
C ALA A 71 -1.07 9.25 8.12
N CYS A 72 -0.41 8.23 7.57
CA CYS A 72 -0.61 7.82 6.18
C CYS A 72 -2.05 7.34 5.92
N VAL A 73 -2.58 6.47 6.78
CA VAL A 73 -3.97 6.00 6.67
C VAL A 73 -4.96 7.16 6.78
N ALA A 74 -4.76 8.07 7.75
CA ALA A 74 -5.63 9.23 7.92
C ALA A 74 -5.61 10.16 6.70
N THR A 75 -4.44 10.37 6.09
CA THR A 75 -4.28 11.16 4.86
C THR A 75 -5.03 10.51 3.71
N LEU A 76 -4.82 9.21 3.46
CA LEU A 76 -5.41 8.49 2.33
C LEU A 76 -6.92 8.31 2.44
N THR A 77 -7.45 8.23 3.66
CA THR A 77 -8.89 8.18 3.92
C THR A 77 -9.55 9.57 4.02
N ASN A 78 -8.78 10.64 3.80
CA ASN A 78 -9.22 12.02 3.99
C ASN A 78 -9.85 12.28 5.37
N ARG A 79 -9.34 11.59 6.41
CA ARG A 79 -9.76 11.71 7.81
C ARG A 79 -8.93 12.75 8.58
N ILE A 80 -7.94 13.35 7.94
CA ILE A 80 -7.33 14.60 8.40
C ILE A 80 -8.30 15.73 8.04
N ARG A 81 -9.28 15.97 8.92
CA ARG A 81 -10.12 17.17 8.85
C ARG A 81 -9.29 18.36 9.34
N ASN A 82 -9.14 19.39 8.49
CA ASN A 82 -8.95 20.75 8.98
C ASN A 82 -10.16 21.19 9.81
#